data_AF-A0A2V8EGW8-F1
#
_entry.id   AF-A0A2V8EGW8-F1
#
_cell.length_a   1.000
_cell.length_b   1.000
_cell.length_c   1.000
_cell.angle_alpha   90.00
_cell.angle_beta   90.00
_cell.angle_gamma   90.00
#
_symmetry.space_group_name_H-M   'P 1'
#
loop_
_entity.id
_entity.type
_entity.pdbx_description
1 polymer ?
#
loop_
_entity_poly.entity_id
_entity_poly.type
_entity_poly.pdbx_seq_one_letter_code
_entity_poly.pdbx_strand_id
1 'polypeptide(L)'
;MEIDRRAFIASLGGPAVVALMDHEAKAEALEHYMEEKLDTMVAAQQPEKFPTVAEIQAQIETRPFRRGTGSVFTGQRGENVKLL
;
A
#
# COMPACT_ATOMS: atom_id res chain seq x y z
N MET A 1 2.02 12.19 5.60
CA MET A 1 3.15 11.74 6.43
C MET A 1 3.64 12.96 7.18
N GLU A 2 3.66 12.92 8.52
CA GLU A 2 4.26 13.99 9.32
C GLU A 2 5.77 13.76 9.40
N ILE A 3 6.57 14.78 9.12
CA ILE A 3 8.04 14.70 9.14
C ILE A 3 8.56 15.42 10.38
N ASP A 4 9.32 14.71 11.21
CA ASP A 4 10.15 15.37 12.22
C ASP A 4 11.31 16.08 11.52
N ARG A 5 11.16 17.40 11.37
CA ARG A 5 12.16 18.27 10.73
C ARG A 5 13.53 18.19 11.41
N ARG A 6 13.58 18.02 12.74
CA ARG A 6 14.85 17.96 13.47
C ARG A 6 15.55 16.65 13.18
N ALA A 7 14.81 15.54 13.19
CA ALA A 7 15.35 14.23 12.85
C ALA A 7 15.86 14.19 11.40
N PHE A 8 15.11 14.76 10.45
CA PHE A 8 15.53 14.87 9.05
C PHE A 8 16.81 15.71 8.88
N ILE A 9 16.88 16.90 9.49
CA ILE A 9 18.10 17.72 9.40
C ILE A 9 19.30 17.01 10.05
N ALA A 10 19.07 16.29 11.15
CA ALA A 10 20.11 15.49 11.79
C ALA A 10 20.61 14.34 10.91
N SER A 11 19.72 13.66 10.17
CA SER A 11 20.12 12.57 9.26
C SER A 11 20.97 13.07 8.09
N LEU A 12 20.83 14.34 7.70
CA LEU A 12 21.69 14.99 6.69
C LEU A 12 23.03 15.51 7.24
N GLY A 13 23.34 15.28 8.52
CA GLY A 13 24.56 15.77 9.18
C GLY A 13 24.42 17.15 9.83
N GLY A 14 23.19 17.66 9.95
CA GLY A 14 22.88 18.88 10.69
C GLY A 14 22.64 20.13 9.81
N PRO A 15 22.24 21.24 10.44
CA PRO A 15 21.78 22.43 9.72
C PRO A 15 22.87 23.11 8.88
N ALA A 16 24.15 22.98 9.26
CA ALA A 16 25.26 23.57 8.52
C ALA A 16 25.44 22.93 7.14
N VAL A 17 25.29 21.61 7.03
CA VAL A 17 25.35 20.88 5.76
C VAL A 17 24.16 21.27 4.88
N VAL A 18 22.96 21.30 5.46
CA VAL A 18 21.74 21.73 4.75
C VAL A 18 21.85 23.16 4.23
N ALA A 19 22.51 24.07 4.97
CA ALA A 19 22.70 25.44 4.52
C ALA A 19 23.59 25.55 3.27
N LEU A 20 24.51 24.61 3.07
CA LEU A 20 25.41 24.55 1.91
C LEU A 20 24.79 23.86 0.68
N MET A 21 23.68 23.14 0.86
CA MET A 21 22.95 22.50 -0.24
C MET A 21 22.16 23.51 -1.06
N ASP A 22 22.13 23.32 -2.38
CA ASP A 22 21.20 24.04 -3.26
C ASP A 22 19.76 23.54 -3.09
N HIS A 23 18.84 24.14 -3.84
CA HIS A 23 17.41 23.82 -3.72
C HIS A 23 17.06 22.43 -4.27
N GLU A 24 17.74 21.97 -5.32
CA GLU A 24 17.50 20.65 -5.93
C GLU A 24 18.01 19.54 -5.01
N ALA A 25 19.23 19.68 -4.48
CA ALA A 25 19.81 18.75 -3.52
C ALA A 25 18.96 18.64 -2.25
N LYS A 26 18.34 19.74 -1.79
CA LYS A 26 17.39 19.71 -0.66
C LYS A 26 16.11 18.96 -1.00
N ALA A 27 15.59 19.14 -2.21
CA ALA A 27 14.37 18.47 -2.66
C ALA A 27 14.60 16.96 -2.80
N GLU A 28 15.69 16.57 -3.47
CA GLU A 28 16.07 15.16 -3.66
C GLU A 28 16.33 14.47 -2.31
N ALA A 29 17.04 15.11 -1.39
CA ALA A 29 17.27 14.57 -0.06
C ALA A 29 15.97 14.37 0.74
N LEU A 30 15.01 15.29 0.59
CA LEU A 30 13.70 15.18 1.24
C LEU A 30 12.88 14.04 0.61
N GLU A 31 12.87 13.93 -0.71
CA GLU A 31 12.19 12.87 -1.45
C GLU A 31 12.70 11.50 -1.01
N HIS A 32 14.01 11.29 -1.05
CA HIS A 32 14.61 10.02 -0.66
C HIS A 32 14.32 9.64 0.80
N TYR A 33 14.39 10.61 1.72
CA TYR A 33 14.03 10.38 3.11
C TYR A 33 12.55 9.98 3.28
N MET A 34 11.65 10.59 2.50
CA MET A 34 10.23 10.25 2.53
C MET A 34 9.95 8.86 1.95
N GLU A 35 10.66 8.47 0.89
CA GLU A 35 10.58 7.13 0.30
C GLU A 35 11.02 6.06 1.31
N GLU A 36 12.19 6.23 1.95
CA GLU A 36 12.66 5.30 2.98
C GLU A 36 11.68 5.17 4.15
N LYS A 37 11.08 6.29 4.57
CA LYS A 37 10.03 6.27 5.60
C LYS A 37 8.78 5.54 5.14
N LEU A 38 8.39 5.71 3.89
CA LEU A 38 7.25 5.01 3.33
C LEU A 38 7.52 3.49 3.27
N ASP A 39 8.69 3.09 2.78
CA ASP A 39 9.09 1.69 2.68
C ASP A 39 9.13 1.02 4.04
N THR A 40 9.68 1.70 5.05
CA THR A 40 9.69 1.18 6.43
C THR A 40 8.27 1.06 7.00
N MET A 41 7.38 2.01 6.72
CA MET A 41 5.97 1.93 7.13
C MET A 41 5.22 0.80 6.42
N VAL A 42 5.47 0.58 5.13
CA VAL A 42 4.87 -0.52 4.36
C VAL A 42 5.41 -1.87 4.83
N ALA A 43 6.71 -1.98 5.08
CA ALA A 43 7.32 -3.20 5.61
C ALA A 43 6.87 -3.54 7.03
N ALA A 44 6.56 -2.52 7.85
CA ALA A 44 6.02 -2.70 9.20
C ALA A 44 4.53 -3.06 9.20
N GLN A 45 3.80 -2.75 8.13
CA GLN A 45 2.44 -3.26 7.97
C GLN A 45 2.52 -4.77 7.74
N GLN A 46 1.75 -5.54 8.51
CA GLN A 46 1.60 -6.95 8.17
C GLN A 46 1.02 -7.05 6.76
N PRO A 47 1.55 -7.94 5.91
CA PRO A 47 0.95 -8.16 4.61
C PRO A 47 -0.51 -8.51 4.83
N GLU A 48 -1.42 -7.69 4.29
CA GLU A 48 -2.82 -8.05 4.18
C GLU A 48 -2.87 -9.45 3.58
N LYS A 49 -3.40 -10.42 4.34
CA LYS A 49 -3.41 -11.80 3.90
C LYS A 49 -4.43 -11.91 2.77
N PHE A 50 -3.95 -11.76 1.54
CA PHE A 50 -4.74 -12.06 0.36
C PHE A 50 -5.07 -13.55 0.36
N PRO A 51 -6.33 -13.93 0.15
CA PRO A 51 -6.70 -15.33 0.14
C PRO A 51 -5.99 -16.03 -1.03
N THR A 52 -5.43 -17.18 -0.73
CA THR A 52 -4.84 -18.07 -1.73
C THR A 52 -5.91 -18.60 -2.69
N VAL A 53 -5.50 -19.12 -3.84
CA VAL A 53 -6.42 -19.78 -4.80
C VAL A 53 -7.24 -20.88 -4.11
N ALA A 54 -6.63 -21.65 -3.21
CA ALA A 54 -7.32 -22.70 -2.46
C ALA A 54 -8.37 -22.14 -1.48
N GLU A 55 -8.03 -21.06 -0.76
CA GLU A 55 -8.96 -20.38 0.15
C GLU A 55 -10.11 -19.71 -0.60
N ILE A 56 -9.87 -19.15 -1.79
CA ILE A 56 -10.92 -18.60 -2.67
C ILE A 56 -11.84 -19.73 -3.13
N GLN A 57 -11.29 -20.86 -3.60
CA GLN A 57 -12.06 -22.00 -4.07
C GLN A 57 -12.99 -22.56 -3.00
N ALA A 58 -12.50 -22.65 -1.76
CA ALA A 58 -13.29 -23.12 -0.61
C ALA A 58 -14.47 -22.18 -0.26
N GLN A 59 -14.38 -20.91 -0.65
CA GLN A 59 -15.40 -19.90 -0.38
C GLN A 59 -16.37 -19.68 -1.55
N ILE A 60 -16.18 -20.36 -2.69
CA ILE A 60 -17.00 -20.13 -3.89
C ILE A 60 -18.47 -20.25 -3.59
N GLU A 61 -18.88 -21.23 -2.77
CA GLU A 61 -20.27 -21.59 -2.43
C GLU A 61 -20.89 -20.69 -1.34
N THR A 62 -20.09 -19.94 -0.59
CA THR A 62 -20.56 -19.17 0.59
C THR A 62 -20.27 -17.68 0.51
N ARG A 63 -19.37 -17.25 -0.38
CA ARG A 63 -18.94 -15.86 -0.49
C ARG A 63 -20.01 -14.98 -1.16
N PRO A 64 -20.42 -13.86 -0.55
CA PRO A 64 -21.35 -12.94 -1.20
C PRO A 64 -20.68 -12.24 -2.40
N PHE A 65 -21.38 -12.17 -3.53
CA PHE A 65 -20.96 -11.41 -4.71
C PHE A 65 -21.83 -10.17 -4.89
N ARG A 66 -21.25 -9.05 -5.33
CA ARG A 66 -22.05 -7.89 -5.76
C ARG A 66 -22.70 -8.21 -7.10
N ARG A 67 -24.03 -8.15 -7.15
CA ARG A 67 -24.76 -8.14 -8.42
C ARG A 67 -24.50 -6.78 -9.07
N GLY A 68 -23.96 -6.76 -10.29
CA GLY A 68 -23.92 -5.53 -11.08
C GLY A 68 -25.32 -5.13 -11.56
N THR A 69 -25.40 -4.35 -12.64
CA THR A 69 -26.67 -4.08 -13.34
C THR A 69 -27.20 -5.37 -13.99
N GLY A 70 -28.01 -6.12 -13.24
CA GLY A 70 -28.62 -7.38 -13.70
C GLY A 70 -27.74 -8.61 -13.49
N SER A 71 -27.69 -9.52 -14.47
CA SER A 71 -27.00 -10.82 -14.43
C SER A 71 -25.63 -10.84 -15.11
N VAL A 72 -25.09 -9.67 -15.49
CA VAL A 72 -23.89 -9.57 -16.35
C VAL A 72 -22.63 -10.16 -15.71
N PHE A 73 -22.49 -10.07 -14.38
CA PHE A 73 -21.26 -10.47 -13.68
C PHE A 73 -21.37 -11.80 -12.91
N THR A 74 -22.59 -12.29 -12.68
CA THR A 74 -22.83 -13.49 -11.88
C THR A 74 -24.02 -14.25 -12.47
N GLY A 75 -23.89 -15.58 -12.60
CA GLY A 75 -24.95 -16.45 -13.11
C GLY A 75 -26.30 -16.20 -12.42
N GLN A 76 -27.36 -16.21 -13.22
CA GLN A 76 -28.69 -15.70 -12.88
C GLN A 76 -29.37 -16.39 -11.67
N ARG A 77 -28.84 -17.52 -11.18
CA ARG A 77 -29.42 -18.27 -10.06
C ARG A 77 -29.06 -17.76 -8.66
N GLY A 78 -28.34 -16.64 -8.51
CA GLY A 78 -28.04 -16.09 -7.18
C GLY A 78 -27.28 -17.06 -6.26
N GLU A 79 -26.76 -18.13 -6.86
CA GLU A 79 -26.07 -19.21 -6.21
C GLU A 79 -24.59 -19.09 -6.56
N ASN A 80 -23.85 -19.36 -5.52
CA ASN A 80 -22.43 -19.44 -5.45
C ASN A 80 -22.04 -20.85 -5.91
N VAL A 81 -21.50 -21.02 -7.11
CA VAL A 81 -21.38 -22.34 -7.75
C VAL A 81 -19.96 -22.65 -8.21
N LYS A 82 -19.53 -23.89 -7.96
CA LYS A 82 -18.25 -24.43 -8.42
C LYS A 82 -18.27 -24.65 -9.94
N LEU A 83 -17.21 -24.26 -10.64
CA LEU A 83 -17.00 -24.67 -12.03
C LEU A 83 -16.66 -26.16 -12.05
N LEU A 84 -17.46 -26.94 -12.79
CA LEU A 84 -17.27 -28.38 -13.00
C LEU A 84 -16.15 -28.65 -14.01
#